data_AF-A0A6A9QDI7-F1
#
_entry.id   AF-A0A6A9QDI7-F1
#
_cell.length_a   1.000
_cell.length_b   1.000
_cell.length_c   1.000
_cell.angle_alpha   90.00
_cell.angle_beta   90.00
_cell.angle_gamma   90.00
#
_symmetry.space_group_name_H-M   'P 1'
#
loop_
_entity.id
_entity.type
_entity.pdbx_description
1 polymer ?
#
loop_
_entity_poly.entity_id
_entity_poly.type
_entity_poly.pdbx_seq_one_letter_code
_entity_poly.pdbx_strand_id
1 'polypeptide(L)'
;MSVLDQEEFIQLRKFKGKANKEELQKILEEIEEQVNKGVSLRSSIIFTYANYVEEVKKNKDFYNLISTILEKYSPKLGVENVTELIINTLS
;
A
#
# COMPACT_ATOMS: atom_id res chain seq x y z
N MET A 1 -7.45 3.05 20.64
CA MET A 1 -8.05 3.29 19.31
C MET A 1 -7.24 2.47 18.32
N SER A 2 -7.87 1.60 17.51
CA SER A 2 -7.15 0.73 16.57
C SER A 2 -6.63 1.54 15.37
N VAL A 3 -5.55 1.09 14.74
CA VAL A 3 -5.10 1.68 13.46
C VAL A 3 -6.17 1.56 12.37
N LEU A 4 -7.02 0.53 12.48
CA LEU A 4 -8.14 0.29 11.57
C LEU A 4 -9.28 1.30 11.69
N ASP A 5 -9.31 2.08 12.78
CA ASP A 5 -10.30 3.15 13.00
C ASP A 5 -9.81 4.50 12.45
N GLN A 6 -8.61 4.55 11.88
CA GLN A 6 -8.06 5.75 11.27
C GLN A 6 -8.74 6.05 9.93
N GLU A 7 -8.83 7.33 9.59
CA GLU A 7 -9.56 7.82 8.42
C GLU A 7 -9.10 7.13 7.12
N GLU A 8 -7.79 6.91 6.96
CA GLU A 8 -7.26 6.28 5.74
C GLU A 8 -7.74 4.83 5.57
N PHE A 9 -7.80 4.05 6.65
CA PHE A 9 -8.31 2.68 6.60
C PHE A 9 -9.83 2.64 6.40
N ILE A 10 -10.57 3.62 6.91
CA ILE A 10 -12.00 3.78 6.63
C ILE A 10 -12.22 4.09 5.13
N GLN A 11 -11.39 4.96 4.55
CA GLN A 11 -11.43 5.25 3.12
C GLN A 11 -11.03 4.01 2.29
N LEU A 12 -10.03 3.25 2.74
CA LEU A 12 -9.54 2.04 2.05
C LEU A 12 -10.66 0.99 1.88
N ARG A 13 -11.51 0.81 2.91
CA ARG A 13 -12.66 -0.11 2.85
C ARG A 13 -13.66 0.23 1.74
N LYS A 14 -13.73 1.49 1.27
CA LYS A 14 -14.62 1.89 0.15
C LYS A 14 -14.18 1.32 -1.20
N PHE A 15 -12.94 0.84 -1.30
CA PHE A 15 -12.35 0.21 -2.48
C PHE A 15 -12.44 -1.32 -2.45
N LYS A 16 -13.01 -1.91 -1.39
CA LYS A 16 -13.23 -3.36 -1.28
C LYS A 16 -14.02 -3.87 -2.49
N GLY A 17 -13.52 -4.94 -3.11
CA GLY A 17 -14.11 -5.58 -4.30
C GLY A 17 -13.93 -4.83 -5.62
N LYS A 18 -13.26 -3.66 -5.64
CA LYS A 18 -13.00 -2.88 -6.85
C LYS A 18 -11.56 -2.97 -7.34
N ALA A 19 -10.63 -3.22 -6.43
CA ALA A 19 -9.21 -3.35 -6.75
C ALA A 19 -8.84 -4.79 -7.12
N ASN A 20 -7.92 -4.94 -8.07
CA ASN A 20 -7.33 -6.24 -8.39
C ASN A 20 -6.40 -6.68 -7.24
N LYS A 21 -6.87 -7.64 -6.44
CA LYS A 21 -6.16 -8.08 -5.23
C LYS A 21 -4.79 -8.70 -5.54
N GLU A 22 -4.71 -9.51 -6.59
CA GLU A 22 -3.46 -10.19 -6.98
C GLU A 22 -2.38 -9.19 -7.40
N GLU A 23 -2.79 -8.16 -8.14
CA GLU A 23 -1.89 -7.13 -8.62
C GLU A 23 -1.44 -6.20 -7.50
N LEU A 24 -2.36 -5.82 -6.60
CA LEU A 24 -2.00 -5.08 -5.39
C LEU A 24 -1.00 -5.86 -4.53
N GLN A 25 -1.22 -7.16 -4.34
CA GLN A 25 -0.33 -7.98 -3.52
C GLN A 25 1.09 -8.01 -4.10
N LYS A 26 1.23 -8.20 -5.42
CA LYS A 26 2.54 -8.11 -6.09
C LYS A 26 3.22 -6.76 -5.90
N ILE A 27 2.45 -5.66 -6.03
CA ILE A 27 2.98 -4.31 -5.82
C ILE A 27 3.48 -4.12 -4.39
N LEU A 28 2.73 -4.59 -3.38
CA LEU A 28 3.13 -4.46 -1.98
C LEU A 28 4.34 -5.35 -1.64
N GLU A 29 4.38 -6.58 -2.15
CA GLU A 29 5.51 -7.50 -2.01
C GLU A 29 6.79 -6.90 -2.63
N GLU A 30 6.70 -6.26 -3.80
CA GLU A 30 7.86 -5.63 -4.45
C GLU A 30 8.36 -4.41 -3.65
N ILE A 31 7.45 -3.61 -3.09
CA ILE A 31 7.81 -2.49 -2.19
C ILE A 31 8.55 -3.02 -0.96
N GLU A 32 7.99 -4.06 -0.33
CA GLU A 32 8.54 -4.70 0.86
C GLU A 32 9.94 -5.28 0.59
N GLU A 33 10.11 -5.99 -0.53
CA GLU A 33 11.40 -6.55 -0.94
C GLU A 33 12.46 -5.46 -1.12
N GLN A 34 12.11 -4.35 -1.77
CA GLN A 34 13.04 -3.22 -1.94
C GLN A 34 13.42 -2.58 -0.61
N VAL A 35 12.45 -2.41 0.31
CA VAL A 35 12.72 -1.89 1.65
C VAL A 35 13.64 -2.83 2.42
N ASN A 36 13.41 -4.15 2.34
CA ASN A 36 14.25 -5.16 2.98
C ASN A 36 15.66 -5.22 2.39
N LYS A 37 15.84 -4.80 1.13
CA LYS A 37 17.16 -4.59 0.49
C LYS A 37 17.84 -3.27 0.88
N GLY A 38 17.24 -2.48 1.78
CA GLY A 38 17.80 -1.22 2.28
C GLY A 38 17.43 0.02 1.46
N VAL A 39 16.49 -0.08 0.52
CA VAL A 39 15.96 1.07 -0.20
C VAL A 39 14.98 1.82 0.72
N SER A 40 14.98 3.16 0.67
CA SER A 40 14.02 3.93 1.47
C SER A 40 12.59 3.65 1.03
N LEU A 41 11.64 3.58 1.97
CA LEU A 41 10.22 3.32 1.68
C LEU A 41 9.67 4.21 0.55
N ARG A 42 9.96 5.52 0.61
CA ARG A 42 9.52 6.47 -0.41
C ARG A 42 10.11 6.14 -1.78
N SER A 43 11.39 5.81 -1.85
CA SER A 43 12.03 5.37 -3.11
C SER A 43 11.43 4.07 -3.63
N SER A 44 11.19 3.10 -2.75
CA SER A 44 10.56 1.82 -3.11
C SER A 44 9.17 2.04 -3.72
N ILE A 45 8.33 2.88 -3.08
CA ILE A 45 7.02 3.25 -3.62
C ILE A 45 7.15 3.89 -5.01
N ILE A 46 8.08 4.85 -5.18
CA ILE A 46 8.28 5.54 -6.47
C ILE A 46 8.68 4.55 -7.56
N PHE A 47 9.67 3.69 -7.31
CA PHE A 47 10.17 2.74 -8.29
C PHE A 47 9.13 1.69 -8.64
N THR A 48 8.45 1.11 -7.65
CA THR A 48 7.38 0.16 -7.91
C THR A 48 6.23 0.82 -8.66
N TYR A 49 5.78 2.01 -8.28
CA TYR A 49 4.68 2.68 -9.00
C TYR A 49 5.05 3.04 -10.44
N ALA A 50 6.33 3.30 -10.72
CA ALA A 50 6.81 3.46 -12.08
C ALA A 50 6.76 2.15 -12.88
N ASN A 51 7.06 1.00 -12.26
CA ASN A 51 6.97 -0.32 -12.89
C ASN A 51 5.51 -0.72 -13.21
N TYR A 52 4.54 -0.31 -12.37
CA TYR A 52 3.11 -0.58 -12.56
C TYR A 52 2.32 0.67 -13.00
N VAL A 53 2.94 1.55 -13.78
CA VAL A 53 2.40 2.90 -14.07
C VAL A 53 0.99 2.91 -14.66
N GLU A 54 0.65 1.95 -15.51
CA GLU A 54 -0.67 1.88 -16.16
C GLU A 54 -1.78 1.58 -15.13
N GLU A 55 -1.55 0.62 -14.23
CA GLU A 55 -2.51 0.27 -13.19
C GLU A 55 -2.62 1.38 -12.13
N VAL A 56 -1.47 1.96 -11.74
CA VAL A 56 -1.43 3.10 -10.81
C VAL A 56 -2.18 4.30 -11.38
N LYS A 57 -2.05 4.60 -12.68
CA LYS A 57 -2.80 5.69 -13.31
C LYS A 57 -4.30 5.42 -13.35
N LYS A 58 -4.69 4.19 -13.70
CA LYS A 58 -6.10 3.77 -13.77
C LYS A 58 -6.82 3.90 -12.43
N ASN A 59 -6.12 3.60 -11.34
CA ASN A 59 -6.64 3.61 -9.97
C ASN A 59 -5.92 4.62 -9.08
N LYS A 60 -5.64 5.82 -9.61
CA LYS A 60 -4.77 6.83 -8.97
C LYS A 60 -5.12 7.14 -7.51
N ASP A 61 -6.40 7.37 -7.21
CA ASP A 61 -6.82 7.74 -5.85
C ASP A 61 -6.59 6.60 -4.85
N PHE A 62 -6.76 5.36 -5.30
CA PHE A 62 -6.53 4.17 -4.50
C PHE A 62 -5.04 3.99 -4.16
N TYR A 63 -4.17 4.10 -5.16
CA TYR A 63 -2.72 3.99 -4.94
C TYR A 63 -2.14 5.18 -4.18
N ASN A 64 -2.70 6.38 -4.34
CA ASN A 64 -2.36 7.52 -3.47
C ASN A 64 -2.73 7.28 -2.00
N LEU A 65 -3.87 6.64 -1.75
CA LEU A 65 -4.27 6.27 -0.39
C LEU A 65 -3.33 5.20 0.19
N ILE A 66 -2.97 4.19 -0.62
CA ILE A 66 -2.02 3.14 -0.20
C ILE A 66 -0.66 3.75 0.16
N SER A 67 -0.10 4.62 -0.68
CA SER A 67 1.18 5.26 -0.38
C SER A 67 1.10 6.12 0.88
N THR A 68 -0.01 6.82 1.10
CA THR A 68 -0.26 7.58 2.32
C THR A 68 -0.27 6.67 3.56
N ILE A 69 -0.94 5.52 3.48
CA ILE A 69 -0.98 4.54 4.58
C ILE A 69 0.43 3.99 4.85
N LEU A 70 1.16 3.57 3.82
CA LEU A 70 2.53 3.08 3.96
C LEU A 70 3.44 4.13 4.59
N GLU A 71 3.48 5.36 4.07
CA GLU A 71 4.35 6.41 4.62
C GLU A 71 3.99 6.77 6.07
N LYS A 72 2.70 6.78 6.41
CA LYS A 72 2.23 7.19 7.74
C LYS A 72 2.44 6.12 8.81
N TYR A 73 2.25 4.85 8.48
CA TYR A 73 2.19 3.77 9.48
C TYR A 73 3.44 2.88 9.49
N SER A 74 4.15 2.72 8.38
CA SER A 74 5.34 1.86 8.30
C SER A 74 6.47 2.26 9.25
N PRO A 75 6.74 3.55 9.54
CA PRO A 75 7.78 3.92 10.52
C PRO A 75 7.54 3.41 11.94
N LYS A 76 6.29 3.11 12.30
CA LYS A 76 5.91 2.64 13.64
C LYS A 76 5.62 1.15 13.68
N LEU A 77 5.00 0.63 12.62
CA LEU A 77 4.51 -0.75 12.57
C LEU A 77 5.43 -1.67 11.78
N GLY A 78 6.35 -1.13 10.96
CA GLY A 78 7.07 -1.91 9.96
C GLY A 78 6.26 -2.05 8.67
N VAL A 79 6.96 -2.11 7.53
CA VAL A 79 6.31 -2.17 6.20
C VAL A 79 5.48 -3.44 6.04
N GLU A 80 6.01 -4.58 6.47
CA GLU A 80 5.38 -5.92 6.38
C GLU A 80 4.03 -5.95 7.11
N ASN A 81 3.98 -5.41 8.33
CA ASN A 81 2.73 -5.34 9.09
C ASN A 81 1.70 -4.41 8.43
N VAL A 82 2.14 -3.33 7.77
CA VAL A 82 1.23 -2.40 7.08
C VAL A 82 0.72 -2.99 5.78
N THR A 83 1.55 -3.69 5.01
CA THR A 83 1.15 -4.39 3.78
C THR A 83 0.08 -5.45 4.10
N GLU A 84 0.29 -6.25 5.14
CA GLU A 84 -0.71 -7.21 5.64
C GLU A 84 -2.03 -6.53 6.05
N LEU A 85 -1.96 -5.42 6.80
CA LEU A 85 -3.16 -4.67 7.21
C LEU A 85 -3.95 -4.14 6.02
N ILE A 86 -3.28 -3.65 4.98
CA ILE A 86 -3.93 -3.19 3.74
C ILE A 86 -4.65 -4.35 3.06
N ILE A 87 -3.98 -5.49 2.87
CA ILE A 87 -4.57 -6.68 2.24
C ILE A 87 -5.75 -7.22 3.05
N ASN A 88 -5.62 -7.30 4.38
CA ASN A 88 -6.68 -7.77 5.26
C ASN A 88 -7.89 -6.83 5.26
N THR A 89 -7.67 -5.52 5.14
CA THR A 89 -8.77 -4.54 5.06
C THR A 89 -9.58 -4.65 3.78
N LEU A 90 -8.93 -5.05 2.68
CA LEU A 90 -9.55 -5.21 1.36
C LEU A 90 -10.09 -6.62 1.11
N SER A 91 -9.73 -7.59 1.95
CA SER A 91 -10.27 -8.95 1.96
C SER A 91 -11.70 -8.97 2.50
#